data_AF-A0A180G172-F1
#
_entry.id   AF-A0A180G172-F1
#
_cell.length_a   1.000
_cell.length_b   1.000
_cell.length_c   1.000
_cell.angle_alpha   90.00
_cell.angle_beta   90.00
_cell.angle_gamma   90.00
#
_symmetry.space_group_name_H-M   'P 1'
#
loop_
_entity.id
_entity.type
_entity.pdbx_description
1 polymer ?
#
loop_
_entity_poly.entity_id
_entity_poly.type
_entity_poly.pdbx_seq_one_letter_code
_entity_poly.pdbx_strand_id
1 'polypeptide(L)'
;MSPSISDTKPSVLILGGLQDGHARALLAYLAPSITDPAQQSARHIRLVDKYLCLPQDDAYTTYMLHTFLKKSPSEKVDSECQKVLKAGESIGVEYVQANLLVASSRSKAFTLLEQYRTESGGGGSETYDYVFEFTGEMDYNAEEGVHIERTGRLLPELGRVAAAMGVKAYV
;
A
#
# COMPACT_ATOMS: atom_id res chain seq x y z
N MET A 1 -21.43 -1.83 -16.41
CA MET A 1 -20.32 -2.48 -17.12
C MET A 1 -19.06 -2.16 -16.35
N SER A 2 -18.53 -3.13 -15.62
CA SER A 2 -17.30 -2.97 -14.85
C SER A 2 -16.12 -2.80 -15.82
N PRO A 3 -15.12 -1.97 -15.51
CA PRO A 3 -13.96 -1.82 -16.38
C PRO A 3 -13.23 -3.16 -16.45
N SER A 4 -12.98 -3.67 -17.65
CA SER A 4 -12.14 -4.84 -17.88
C SER A 4 -10.68 -4.44 -17.61
N ILE A 5 -10.29 -4.43 -16.35
CA ILE A 5 -8.89 -4.31 -15.96
C ILE A 5 -8.20 -5.53 -16.56
N SER A 6 -7.23 -5.31 -17.46
CA SER A 6 -6.54 -6.40 -18.13
C SER A 6 -5.87 -7.32 -17.10
N ASP A 7 -6.26 -8.60 -17.06
CA ASP A 7 -5.69 -9.63 -16.17
C ASP A 7 -4.16 -9.79 -16.30
N THR A 8 -3.56 -9.19 -17.33
CA THR A 8 -2.12 -9.19 -17.58
C THR A 8 -1.33 -8.26 -16.67
N LYS A 9 -1.96 -7.23 -16.08
CA LYS A 9 -1.28 -6.30 -15.15
C LYS A 9 -1.14 -6.94 -13.77
N PRO A 10 -0.03 -6.70 -13.05
CA PRO A 10 0.19 -7.30 -11.73
C PRO A 10 -0.66 -6.67 -10.63
N SER A 11 -0.81 -7.38 -9.51
CA SER A 11 -1.32 -6.84 -8.25
C SER A 11 -0.18 -6.34 -7.36
N VAL A 12 -0.37 -5.21 -6.68
CA VAL A 12 0.66 -4.58 -5.84
C VAL A 12 0.16 -4.33 -4.42
N LEU A 13 0.97 -4.71 -3.43
CA LEU A 13 0.78 -4.37 -2.02
C LEU A 13 1.86 -3.37 -1.61
N ILE A 14 1.47 -2.28 -0.96
CA ILE A 14 2.36 -1.27 -0.39
C ILE A 14 2.13 -1.29 1.12
N LEU A 15 3.20 -1.42 1.91
CA LEU A 15 3.14 -1.48 3.37
C LEU A 15 3.86 -0.27 3.97
N GLY A 16 3.13 0.59 4.67
CA GLY A 16 3.67 1.80 5.31
C GLY A 16 4.06 2.89 4.31
N GLY A 17 4.92 3.81 4.77
CA GLY A 17 5.52 4.86 3.93
C GLY A 17 4.59 6.01 3.53
N LEU A 18 3.35 6.06 4.02
CA LEU A 18 2.43 7.15 3.70
C LEU A 18 2.84 8.45 4.37
N GLN A 19 3.41 8.42 5.58
CA GLN A 19 3.88 9.61 6.30
C GLN A 19 5.13 10.21 5.64
N ASP A 20 6.12 9.36 5.33
CA ASP A 20 7.43 9.78 4.82
C ASP A 20 7.45 10.07 3.32
N GLY A 21 6.34 9.75 2.62
CA GLY A 21 6.11 10.12 1.22
C GLY A 21 6.57 9.10 0.19
N HIS A 22 7.25 8.02 0.60
CA HIS A 22 7.66 6.93 -0.30
C HIS A 22 6.46 6.26 -0.95
N ALA A 23 5.43 5.91 -0.17
CA ALA A 23 4.20 5.32 -0.70
C ALA A 23 3.42 6.32 -1.57
N ARG A 24 3.46 7.62 -1.25
CA ARG A 24 2.79 8.66 -2.05
C ARG A 24 3.37 8.76 -3.45
N ALA A 25 4.69 8.80 -3.55
CA ALA A 25 5.39 8.83 -4.83
C ALA A 25 5.16 7.55 -5.64
N LEU A 26 5.26 6.38 -5.00
CA LEU A 26 5.02 5.10 -5.67
C LEU A 26 3.58 4.97 -6.16
N LEU A 27 2.60 5.38 -5.36
CA LEU A 27 1.19 5.31 -5.74
C LEU A 27 0.90 6.21 -6.95
N ALA A 28 1.43 7.44 -6.97
CA ALA A 28 1.31 8.34 -8.10
C ALA A 28 1.97 7.78 -9.38
N TYR A 29 3.04 7.01 -9.24
CA TYR A 29 3.69 6.33 -10.37
C TYR A 29 2.86 5.14 -10.89
N LEU A 30 2.29 4.32 -9.99
CA LEU A 30 1.53 3.12 -10.35
C LEU A 30 0.14 3.45 -10.91
N ALA A 31 -0.47 4.54 -10.47
CA ALA A 31 -1.77 5.02 -10.91
C ALA A 31 -1.68 6.49 -11.37
N PRO A 32 -0.99 6.78 -12.49
CA PRO A 32 -0.69 8.14 -12.92
C PRO A 32 -1.93 8.91 -13.44
N SER A 33 -3.01 8.20 -13.76
CA SER A 33 -4.25 8.78 -14.26
C SER A 33 -5.46 8.08 -13.64
N ILE A 34 -6.37 8.88 -13.10
CA ILE A 34 -7.64 8.42 -12.53
C ILE A 34 -8.71 8.25 -13.62
N THR A 35 -8.60 9.03 -14.70
CA THR A 35 -9.56 9.03 -15.80
C THR A 35 -9.22 8.03 -16.90
N ASP A 36 -7.98 7.51 -16.91
CA ASP A 36 -7.50 6.56 -17.91
C ASP A 36 -6.91 5.30 -17.25
N PRO A 37 -7.74 4.27 -17.00
CA PRO A 37 -7.28 3.00 -16.44
C PRO A 37 -6.23 2.26 -17.29
N ALA A 38 -6.12 2.57 -18.59
CA ALA A 38 -5.11 1.95 -19.45
C ALA A 38 -3.70 2.33 -19.02
N GLN A 39 -3.52 3.52 -18.44
CA GLN A 39 -2.22 4.04 -17.97
C GLN A 39 -1.78 3.49 -16.61
N GLN A 40 -2.65 2.76 -15.89
CA GLN A 40 -2.26 2.12 -14.63
C GLN A 40 -1.22 1.03 -14.87
N SER A 41 -0.23 0.93 -13.99
CA SER A 41 0.79 -0.13 -14.07
C SER A 41 0.39 -1.42 -13.35
N ALA A 42 -0.66 -1.36 -12.53
CA ALA A 42 -1.17 -2.48 -11.74
C ALA A 42 -2.67 -2.65 -11.95
N ARG A 43 -3.17 -3.89 -11.85
CA ARG A 43 -4.62 -4.18 -11.89
C ARG A 43 -5.31 -3.89 -10.57
N HIS A 44 -4.55 -3.96 -9.47
CA HIS A 44 -5.02 -3.64 -8.14
C HIS A 44 -3.84 -3.19 -7.29
N ILE A 45 -4.05 -2.17 -6.48
CA ILE A 45 -3.07 -1.67 -5.52
C ILE A 45 -3.74 -1.62 -4.14
N ARG A 46 -3.14 -2.28 -3.15
CA ARG A 46 -3.51 -2.08 -1.75
C ARG A 46 -2.40 -1.33 -1.04
N LEU A 47 -2.73 -0.21 -0.42
CA LEU A 47 -1.86 0.50 0.51
C LEU A 47 -2.32 0.21 1.94
N VAL A 48 -1.46 -0.41 2.74
CA VAL A 48 -1.70 -0.66 4.16
C VAL A 48 -0.82 0.26 4.99
N ASP A 49 -1.41 1.16 5.76
CA ASP A 49 -0.67 2.07 6.64
C ASP A 49 -1.12 1.96 8.10
N LYS A 50 -0.42 2.66 8.98
CA LYS A 50 -0.61 2.67 10.43
C LYS A 50 -2.05 3.00 10.78
N TYR A 51 -2.56 2.27 11.76
CA TYR A 51 -3.85 2.56 12.37
C TYR A 51 -3.81 3.89 13.15
N LEU A 52 -4.55 4.89 12.68
CA LEU A 52 -4.56 6.25 13.23
C LEU A 52 -5.71 6.53 14.20
N CYS A 53 -6.58 5.54 14.48
CA CYS A 53 -7.81 5.75 15.25
C CYS A 53 -8.71 6.86 14.68
N LEU A 54 -8.68 7.06 13.37
CA LEU A 54 -9.53 7.97 12.61
C LEU A 54 -10.43 7.15 11.68
N PRO A 55 -11.56 7.70 11.20
CA PRO A 55 -12.29 7.08 10.09
C PRO A 55 -11.35 6.81 8.91
N GLN A 56 -11.49 5.65 8.27
CA GLN A 56 -10.62 5.21 7.18
C GLN A 56 -10.66 6.20 5.99
N ASP A 57 -11.82 6.80 5.74
CA ASP A 57 -12.05 7.82 4.71
C ASP A 57 -11.30 9.14 4.96
N ASP A 58 -10.96 9.42 6.22
CA ASP A 58 -10.27 10.65 6.63
C ASP A 58 -8.77 10.43 6.86
N ALA A 59 -8.36 9.19 7.14
CA ALA A 59 -7.03 8.87 7.62
C ALA A 59 -5.90 9.24 6.64
N TYR A 60 -6.12 9.09 5.33
CA TYR A 60 -5.09 9.45 4.34
C TYR A 60 -4.88 10.98 4.26
N THR A 61 -5.91 11.78 4.53
CA THR A 61 -5.81 13.25 4.51
C THR A 61 -4.94 13.80 5.63
N THR A 62 -4.83 13.07 6.75
CA THR A 62 -4.09 13.50 7.95
C THR A 62 -2.60 13.71 7.65
N TYR A 63 -1.98 12.79 6.91
CA TYR A 63 -0.57 12.90 6.54
C TYR A 63 -0.30 13.99 5.51
N MET A 64 -1.29 14.32 4.68
CA MET A 64 -1.15 15.31 3.61
C MET A 64 -1.48 16.73 4.08
N LEU A 65 -2.20 16.89 5.19
CA LEU A 65 -2.53 18.21 5.76
C LEU A 65 -1.29 18.93 6.29
N HIS A 66 -0.32 18.20 6.85
CA HIS A 66 0.90 18.80 7.40
C HIS A 66 1.87 19.28 6.30
N THR A 67 1.75 18.76 5.08
CA THR A 67 2.57 19.18 3.92
C THR A 67 2.04 20.44 3.25
N PHE A 68 0.74 20.76 3.34
CA PHE A 68 0.17 22.01 2.82
C PHE A 68 0.76 23.27 3.47
N LEU A 69 1.25 23.18 4.71
CA LEU A 69 1.83 24.32 5.44
C LEU A 69 3.27 24.64 5.04
N LYS A 70 3.93 23.78 4.26
CA LYS A 70 5.28 24.03 3.72
C LYS A 70 5.20 23.92 2.21
N LYS A 71 5.30 25.04 1.47
CA LYS A 71 5.51 25.04 0.02
C LYS A 71 6.77 24.23 -0.30
N SER A 72 6.57 22.94 -0.56
CA SER A 72 7.60 21.93 -0.74
C SER A 72 7.47 21.39 -2.16
N PRO A 73 8.59 20.99 -2.82
CA PRO A 73 8.55 20.31 -4.12
C PRO A 73 7.62 19.09 -4.17
N SER A 74 7.24 18.52 -3.01
CA SER A 74 6.31 17.41 -2.86
C SER A 74 4.83 17.77 -3.07
N GLU A 75 4.46 19.06 -3.14
CA GLU A 75 3.05 19.50 -3.22
C GLU A 75 2.27 18.83 -4.36
N LYS A 76 2.91 18.67 -5.53
CA LYS A 76 2.29 17.98 -6.68
C LYS A 76 2.09 16.49 -6.42
N VAL A 77 3.08 15.80 -5.84
CA VAL A 77 3.00 14.37 -5.52
C VAL A 77 1.92 14.11 -4.47
N ASP A 78 1.84 14.98 -3.47
CA ASP A 78 0.83 14.88 -2.41
C ASP A 78 -0.58 15.09 -2.99
N SER A 79 -0.75 16.07 -3.89
CA SER A 79 -2.03 16.30 -4.58
C SER A 79 -2.47 15.12 -5.45
N GLU A 80 -1.57 14.53 -6.23
CA GLU A 80 -1.90 13.37 -7.08
C GLU A 80 -2.23 12.12 -6.24
N CYS A 81 -1.43 11.84 -5.21
CA CYS A 81 -1.71 10.76 -4.28
C CYS A 81 -3.10 10.92 -3.63
N GLN A 82 -3.46 12.13 -3.20
CA GLN A 82 -4.78 12.40 -2.63
C GLN A 82 -5.92 12.10 -3.59
N LYS A 83 -5.77 12.48 -4.87
CA LYS A 83 -6.79 12.20 -5.88
C LYS A 83 -6.93 10.69 -6.11
N VAL A 84 -5.81 9.96 -6.16
CA VAL A 84 -5.81 8.50 -6.32
C VAL A 84 -6.49 7.81 -5.14
N LEU A 85 -6.13 8.16 -3.90
CA LEU A 85 -6.74 7.58 -2.70
C LEU A 85 -8.23 7.93 -2.57
N LYS A 86 -8.63 9.14 -2.98
CA LYS A 86 -10.03 9.56 -3.03
C LYS A 86 -10.83 8.81 -4.10
N ALA A 87 -10.21 8.51 -5.25
CA ALA A 87 -10.83 7.69 -6.29
C ALA A 87 -10.96 6.22 -5.84
N GLY A 88 -9.96 5.71 -5.13
CA GLY A 88 -10.02 4.45 -4.40
C GLY A 88 -10.46 3.28 -5.27
N GLU A 89 -11.46 2.53 -4.79
CA GLU A 89 -11.94 1.29 -5.41
C GLU A 89 -12.42 1.49 -6.85
N SER A 90 -12.91 2.70 -7.20
CA SER A 90 -13.37 3.02 -8.56
C SER A 90 -12.28 2.86 -9.62
N ILE A 91 -11.01 2.91 -9.20
CA ILE A 91 -9.82 2.72 -10.02
C ILE A 91 -8.96 1.55 -9.55
N GLY A 92 -9.49 0.64 -8.73
CA GLY A 92 -8.77 -0.54 -8.24
C GLY A 92 -7.73 -0.27 -7.15
N VAL A 93 -7.82 0.86 -6.45
CA VAL A 93 -6.93 1.21 -5.32
C VAL A 93 -7.67 1.05 -4.00
N GLU A 94 -7.07 0.36 -3.05
CA GLU A 94 -7.60 0.18 -1.70
C GLU A 94 -6.63 0.78 -0.68
N TYR A 95 -7.14 1.60 0.24
CA TYR A 95 -6.39 2.04 1.41
C TYR A 95 -6.92 1.32 2.65
N VAL A 96 -6.02 0.71 3.42
CA VAL A 96 -6.37 -0.05 4.63
C VAL A 96 -5.52 0.45 5.79
N GLN A 97 -6.17 0.63 6.95
CA GLN A 97 -5.46 0.86 8.20
C GLN A 97 -5.31 -0.45 8.95
N ALA A 98 -4.08 -0.82 9.32
CA ALA A 98 -3.82 -2.05 10.06
C ALA A 98 -2.67 -1.92 11.04
N ASN A 99 -2.75 -2.68 12.14
CA ASN A 99 -1.62 -2.92 13.01
C ASN A 99 -0.86 -4.17 12.52
N LEU A 100 0.17 -3.98 11.69
CA LEU A 100 0.94 -5.08 11.11
C LEU A 100 1.78 -5.87 12.12
N LEU A 101 1.92 -5.40 13.38
CA LEU A 101 2.49 -6.21 14.46
C LEU A 101 1.60 -7.41 14.82
N VAL A 102 0.30 -7.32 14.52
CA VAL A 102 -0.66 -8.41 14.74
C VAL A 102 -0.63 -9.39 13.56
N ALA A 103 -0.42 -10.68 13.85
CA ALA A 103 -0.27 -11.71 12.83
C ALA A 103 -1.49 -11.83 11.89
N SER A 104 -2.71 -11.79 12.43
CA SER A 104 -3.93 -11.84 11.63
C SER A 104 -4.07 -10.63 10.69
N SER A 105 -3.61 -9.46 11.12
CA SER A 105 -3.55 -8.27 10.27
C SER A 105 -2.56 -8.44 9.11
N ARG A 106 -1.40 -9.07 9.35
CA ARG A 106 -0.46 -9.42 8.26
C ARG A 106 -1.10 -10.39 7.26
N SER A 107 -1.66 -11.49 7.73
CA SER A 107 -2.34 -12.46 6.84
C SER A 107 -3.44 -11.81 6.01
N LYS A 108 -4.26 -10.94 6.63
CA LYS A 108 -5.31 -10.20 5.92
C LYS A 108 -4.73 -9.24 4.88
N ALA A 109 -3.68 -8.50 5.21
CA ALA A 109 -3.04 -7.55 4.29
C ALA A 109 -2.55 -8.23 3.00
N PHE A 110 -1.94 -9.41 3.13
CA PHE A 110 -1.40 -10.17 1.99
C PHE A 110 -2.43 -11.02 1.23
N THR A 111 -3.66 -11.12 1.75
CA THR A 111 -4.74 -11.85 1.08
C THR A 111 -5.37 -10.96 0.03
N LEU A 112 -5.25 -11.34 -1.25
CA LEU A 112 -5.86 -10.62 -2.36
C LEU A 112 -7.39 -10.75 -2.31
N LEU A 113 -8.11 -9.67 -2.63
CA LEU A 113 -9.58 -9.70 -2.71
C LEU A 113 -10.03 -10.60 -3.85
N GLU A 114 -11.13 -11.31 -3.65
CA GLU A 114 -11.67 -12.32 -4.58
C GLU A 114 -11.80 -11.80 -6.01
N GLN A 115 -12.29 -10.57 -6.18
CA GLN A 115 -12.49 -9.95 -7.50
C GLN A 115 -11.21 -9.66 -8.29
N TYR A 116 -10.04 -9.69 -7.63
CA TYR A 116 -8.74 -9.48 -8.29
C TYR A 116 -7.95 -10.78 -8.43
N ARG A 117 -8.58 -11.91 -8.06
CA ARG A 117 -7.96 -13.23 -8.17
C ARG A 117 -8.06 -13.77 -9.60
N THR A 118 -7.02 -14.43 -10.06
CA THR A 118 -6.94 -15.07 -11.38
C THR A 118 -7.38 -16.53 -11.31
N GLU A 119 -8.09 -17.01 -12.32
CA GLU A 119 -8.52 -18.43 -12.38
C GLU A 119 -7.34 -19.41 -12.55
N SER A 120 -6.16 -18.90 -12.91
CA SER A 120 -4.95 -19.69 -13.19
C SER A 120 -4.13 -20.07 -11.95
N GLY A 121 -4.44 -19.49 -10.78
CA GLY A 121 -3.74 -19.76 -9.52
C GLY A 121 -4.23 -21.06 -8.88
N GLY A 122 -3.43 -22.12 -8.94
CA GLY A 122 -3.77 -23.40 -8.32
C GLY A 122 -4.01 -23.29 -6.80
N GLY A 123 -5.28 -23.40 -6.38
CA GLY A 123 -5.72 -23.91 -5.08
C GLY A 123 -5.34 -23.14 -3.80
N GLY A 124 -4.60 -22.03 -3.87
CA GLY A 124 -4.24 -21.19 -2.73
C GLY A 124 -5.05 -19.89 -2.66
N SER A 125 -5.20 -19.31 -1.46
CA SER A 125 -5.65 -17.92 -1.31
C SER A 125 -4.66 -17.03 -2.06
N GLU A 126 -5.05 -16.51 -3.22
CA GLU A 126 -4.14 -15.72 -4.03
C GLU A 126 -3.61 -14.49 -3.26
N THR A 127 -2.34 -14.19 -3.51
CA THR A 127 -1.60 -13.08 -2.90
C THR A 127 -1.22 -12.03 -3.95
N TYR A 128 -0.45 -11.02 -3.53
CA TYR A 128 0.03 -9.97 -4.41
C TYR A 128 1.26 -10.40 -5.21
N ASP A 129 1.39 -9.94 -6.46
CA ASP A 129 2.57 -10.20 -7.28
C ASP A 129 3.80 -9.48 -6.72
N TYR A 130 3.63 -8.21 -6.35
CA TYR A 130 4.68 -7.35 -5.82
C TYR A 130 4.30 -6.79 -4.45
N VAL A 131 5.25 -6.77 -3.53
CA VAL A 131 5.13 -6.11 -2.24
C VAL A 131 6.23 -5.06 -2.13
N PHE A 132 5.87 -3.82 -1.81
CA PHE A 132 6.79 -2.75 -1.48
C PHE A 132 6.69 -2.45 0.02
N GLU A 133 7.79 -2.61 0.74
CA GLU A 133 7.84 -2.45 2.18
C GLU A 133 8.52 -1.12 2.58
N PHE A 134 7.79 -0.33 3.35
CA PHE A 134 8.20 0.97 3.88
C PHE A 134 7.79 1.12 5.37
N THR A 135 7.75 0.02 6.13
CA THR A 135 7.35 0.03 7.55
C THR A 135 8.53 0.19 8.52
N GLY A 136 9.76 0.09 8.01
CA GLY A 136 10.98 0.37 8.77
C GLY A 136 11.01 1.78 9.36
N GLU A 137 11.67 1.93 10.51
CA GLU A 137 11.87 3.24 11.14
C GLU A 137 12.99 4.01 10.45
N MET A 138 12.68 5.21 9.96
CA MET A 138 13.58 6.08 9.20
C MET A 138 14.13 7.25 10.02
N ASP A 139 13.50 7.60 11.14
CA ASP A 139 14.06 8.58 12.07
C ASP A 139 15.11 7.91 12.94
N TYR A 140 16.39 8.16 12.62
CA TYR A 140 17.53 7.67 13.38
C TYR A 140 17.59 8.16 14.84
N ASN A 141 16.78 9.16 15.20
CA ASN A 141 16.67 9.66 16.57
C ASN A 141 15.50 9.04 17.34
N ALA A 142 14.73 8.16 16.71
CA ALA A 142 13.68 7.43 17.40
C ALA A 142 14.28 6.58 18.53
N GLU A 143 13.49 6.32 19.57
CA GLU A 143 13.91 5.47 20.67
C GLU A 143 14.29 4.08 20.16
N GLU A 144 15.32 3.47 20.74
CA GLU A 144 15.82 2.13 20.35
C GLU A 144 14.69 1.09 20.28
N GLY A 145 13.74 1.16 21.22
CA GLY A 145 12.56 0.29 21.23
C GLY A 145 11.72 0.37 19.95
N VAL A 146 11.62 1.55 19.34
CA VAL A 146 10.90 1.76 18.06
C VAL A 146 11.64 1.09 16.91
N HIS A 147 12.97 1.26 16.85
CA HIS A 147 13.79 0.56 15.85
C HIS A 147 13.72 -0.96 16.00
N ILE A 148 13.78 -1.48 17.23
CA ILE A 148 13.63 -2.92 17.48
C ILE A 148 12.25 -3.41 17.04
N GLU A 149 11.18 -2.68 17.37
CA GLU A 149 9.82 -3.09 17.04
C GLU A 149 9.55 -3.04 15.53
N ARG A 150 9.81 -1.91 14.88
CA ARG A 150 9.49 -1.69 13.46
C ARG A 150 10.50 -2.33 12.52
N THR A 151 11.78 -2.14 12.78
CA THR A 151 12.84 -2.63 11.89
C THR A 151 13.30 -4.04 12.29
N GLY A 152 13.50 -4.29 13.59
CA GLY A 152 14.03 -5.57 14.06
C GLY A 152 13.01 -6.72 14.08
N ARG A 153 11.75 -6.44 14.42
CA ARG A 153 10.71 -7.47 14.60
C ARG A 153 9.72 -7.54 13.44
N LEU A 154 9.17 -6.40 13.00
CA LEU A 154 8.10 -6.41 12.00
C LEU A 154 8.61 -6.82 10.60
N LEU A 155 9.71 -6.23 10.13
CA LEU A 155 10.31 -6.52 8.82
C LEU A 155 10.52 -8.03 8.56
N PRO A 156 11.18 -8.81 9.44
CA PRO A 156 11.33 -10.25 9.24
C PRO A 156 10.00 -11.00 9.18
N GLU A 157 9.00 -10.58 9.97
CA GLU A 157 7.67 -11.19 9.95
C GLU A 157 6.97 -10.95 8.61
N LEU A 158 7.05 -9.74 8.06
CA LEU A 158 6.48 -9.41 6.75
C LEU A 158 7.16 -10.21 5.63
N GLY A 159 8.49 -10.31 5.65
CA GLY A 159 9.24 -11.12 4.69
C GLY A 159 8.87 -12.61 4.74
N ARG A 160 8.67 -13.18 5.95
CA ARG A 160 8.21 -14.57 6.10
C ARG A 160 6.80 -14.80 5.56
N VAL A 161 5.88 -13.85 5.79
CA VAL A 161 4.52 -13.93 5.23
C VAL A 161 4.57 -13.86 3.71
N ALA A 162 5.35 -12.93 3.14
CA ALA A 162 5.53 -12.81 1.69
C ALA A 162 6.04 -14.11 1.05
N ALA A 163 7.07 -14.71 1.66
CA ALA A 163 7.64 -15.97 1.20
C ALA A 163 6.63 -17.13 1.31
N ALA A 164 5.91 -17.23 2.44
CA ALA A 164 4.92 -18.28 2.66
C ALA A 164 3.73 -18.19 1.69
N MET A 165 3.36 -16.98 1.26
CA MET A 165 2.26 -16.75 0.32
C MET A 165 2.70 -16.79 -1.14
N GLY A 166 4.00 -16.88 -1.43
CA GLY A 166 4.51 -16.97 -2.79
C GLY A 166 4.48 -15.65 -3.57
N VAL A 167 4.68 -14.53 -2.88
CA VAL A 167 4.86 -13.21 -3.53
C VAL A 167 6.02 -13.29 -4.52
N LYS A 168 5.84 -12.81 -5.75
CA LYS A 168 6.85 -12.93 -6.82
C LYS A 168 8.08 -12.06 -6.55
N ALA A 169 7.87 -10.87 -6.00
CA ALA A 169 8.96 -10.01 -5.55
C ALA A 169 8.55 -9.16 -4.34
N TYR A 170 9.47 -9.10 -3.38
CA TYR A 170 9.38 -8.31 -2.16
C TYR A 170 10.51 -7.29 -2.18
N VAL A 171 10.15 -6.00 -2.16
CA VAL A 171 11.03 -4.84 -2.34
C VAL A 171 11.10 -4.05 -1.06
#